data_AF-R6HPQ8-F1
#
_entry.id   AF-R6HPQ8-F1
#
_cell.length_a   1.000
_cell.length_b   1.000
_cell.length_c   1.000
_cell.angle_alpha   90.00
_cell.angle_beta   90.00
_cell.angle_gamma   90.00
#
_symmetry.space_group_name_H-M   'P 1'
#
loop_
_entity.id
_entity.type
_entity.pdbx_description
1 polymer ?
#
loop_
_entity_poly.entity_id
_entity_poly.type
_entity_poly.pdbx_seq_one_letter_code
_entity_poly.pdbx_strand_id
1 'polypeptide(L)'
;MLYVNNANTTYDADIDRAVLENVRAALKTSACEYIDGTEFLGQLNGNGIADITQAERADIADVFKGSGVDYAVLVQVEPFVRKEKVTVFTLGKEMTAVVPFKIFDVKSGKYIYNGKFTELAKDSSVIGDVGNKSVALKALDSVNAKISGVIASRLAQVKN
;
A
#
# COMPACT_ATOMS: atom_id res chain seq x y z
N MET A 1 -4.94 7.65 -6.97
CA MET A 1 -4.24 6.84 -5.96
C MET A 1 -3.05 7.64 -5.44
N LEU A 2 -2.92 7.77 -4.13
CA LEU A 2 -1.75 8.35 -3.47
C LEU A 2 -0.88 7.17 -3.01
N TYR A 3 0.33 7.07 -3.56
CA TYR A 3 1.27 5.99 -3.27
C TYR A 3 2.59 6.53 -2.74
N VAL A 4 3.04 6.02 -1.60
CA VAL A 4 4.38 6.28 -1.04
C VAL A 4 5.08 4.98 -0.74
N ASN A 5 6.31 4.84 -1.21
CA ASN A 5 7.18 3.72 -0.90
C ASN A 5 8.30 4.16 0.04
N ASN A 6 8.17 3.81 1.32
CA ASN A 6 9.19 4.04 2.35
C ASN A 6 9.99 2.76 2.64
N ALA A 7 9.88 1.72 1.81
CA ALA A 7 10.53 0.44 2.06
C ALA A 7 12.07 0.55 2.12
N ASN A 8 12.64 1.49 1.33
CA ASN A 8 14.07 1.81 1.26
C ASN A 8 14.95 0.56 1.02
N THR A 9 14.66 -0.15 -0.07
CA THR A 9 15.31 -1.41 -0.44
C THR A 9 16.02 -1.32 -1.79
N THR A 10 16.89 -2.29 -2.08
CA THR A 10 17.51 -2.40 -3.42
C THR A 10 16.54 -2.90 -4.50
N TYR A 11 15.26 -3.09 -4.18
CA TYR A 11 14.24 -3.65 -5.07
C TYR A 11 12.91 -2.85 -4.98
N ASP A 12 13.01 -1.55 -4.68
CA ASP A 12 11.84 -0.66 -4.58
C ASP A 12 11.01 -0.62 -5.86
N ALA A 13 11.64 -0.67 -7.04
CA ALA A 13 10.93 -0.74 -8.31
C ALA A 13 10.04 -1.99 -8.45
N ASP A 14 10.42 -3.12 -7.85
CA ASP A 14 9.59 -4.33 -7.83
C ASP A 14 8.41 -4.19 -6.86
N ILE A 15 8.62 -3.50 -5.73
CA ILE A 15 7.57 -3.18 -4.75
C ILE A 15 6.56 -2.22 -5.38
N ASP A 16 7.02 -1.15 -6.01
CA ASP A 16 6.20 -0.16 -6.70
C ASP A 16 5.30 -0.84 -7.73
N ARG A 17 5.91 -1.64 -8.60
CA ARG A 17 5.20 -2.40 -9.63
C ARG A 17 4.15 -3.32 -9.02
N ALA A 18 4.51 -4.11 -8.01
CA ALA A 18 3.58 -5.04 -7.37
C ALA A 18 2.36 -4.34 -6.76
N VAL A 19 2.55 -3.21 -6.08
CA VAL A 19 1.45 -2.45 -5.46
C VAL A 19 0.60 -1.76 -6.52
N LEU A 20 1.23 -1.04 -7.45
CA LEU A 20 0.53 -0.25 -8.46
C LEU A 20 -0.28 -1.15 -9.41
N GLU A 21 0.29 -2.27 -9.87
CA GLU A 21 -0.42 -3.23 -10.72
C GLU A 21 -1.61 -3.86 -9.98
N ASN A 22 -1.43 -4.24 -8.71
CA ASN A 22 -2.50 -4.84 -7.90
C ASN A 22 -3.66 -3.85 -7.67
N VAL A 23 -3.39 -2.62 -7.24
CA VAL A 23 -4.43 -1.61 -7.01
C VAL A 23 -5.13 -1.22 -8.31
N ARG A 24 -4.38 -1.03 -9.41
CA ARG A 24 -4.97 -0.74 -10.72
C ARG A 24 -5.87 -1.86 -11.20
N ALA A 25 -5.49 -3.12 -10.99
CA ALA A 25 -6.33 -4.27 -11.31
C ALA A 25 -7.61 -4.30 -10.44
N ALA A 26 -7.50 -4.07 -9.14
CA ALA A 26 -8.64 -4.06 -8.23
C ALA A 26 -9.63 -2.90 -8.49
N LEU A 27 -9.13 -1.73 -8.91
CA LEU A 27 -9.98 -0.60 -9.26
C LEU A 27 -10.74 -0.84 -10.58
N LYS A 28 -10.09 -1.46 -11.58
CA LYS A 28 -10.75 -1.85 -12.84
C LYS A 28 -11.95 -2.76 -12.62
N THR A 29 -11.86 -3.72 -11.69
CA THR A 29 -12.99 -4.61 -11.38
C THR A 29 -14.11 -3.91 -10.62
N SER A 30 -13.82 -2.78 -9.98
CA SER A 30 -14.76 -1.99 -9.19
C SER A 30 -15.48 -0.90 -9.99
N ALA A 31 -15.33 -0.87 -11.32
CA ALA A 31 -15.85 0.18 -12.21
C ALA A 31 -15.34 1.61 -11.90
N CYS A 32 -14.20 1.72 -11.20
CA CYS A 32 -13.55 3.00 -10.94
C CYS A 32 -12.51 3.30 -12.03
N GLU A 33 -12.41 4.57 -12.42
CA GLU A 33 -11.27 5.04 -13.21
C GLU A 33 -10.05 5.20 -12.31
N TYR A 34 -8.90 4.70 -12.77
CA TYR A 34 -7.64 4.92 -12.09
C TYR A 34 -7.07 6.29 -12.47
N ILE A 35 -6.88 7.15 -11.48
CA ILE A 35 -6.19 8.43 -11.61
C ILE A 35 -4.89 8.35 -10.80
N ASP A 36 -3.77 8.70 -11.42
CA ASP A 36 -2.49 8.87 -10.72
C ASP A 36 -2.58 10.10 -9.82
N GLY A 37 -2.30 9.93 -8.52
CA GLY A 37 -2.40 10.99 -7.52
C GLY A 37 -1.10 11.73 -7.22
N THR A 38 -0.06 11.56 -8.05
CA THR A 38 1.26 12.19 -7.84
C THR A 38 1.16 13.71 -7.64
N GLU A 39 0.28 14.41 -8.36
CA GLU A 39 0.06 15.85 -8.19
C GLU A 39 -0.46 16.19 -6.78
N PHE A 40 -1.47 15.47 -6.30
CA PHE A 40 -2.05 15.67 -4.97
C PHE A 40 -1.05 15.32 -3.86
N LEU A 41 -0.20 14.31 -4.07
CA LEU A 41 0.94 14.04 -3.18
C LEU A 41 1.91 15.22 -3.15
N GLY A 42 2.21 15.82 -4.30
CA GLY A 42 3.02 17.03 -4.38
C GLY A 42 2.43 18.19 -3.56
N GLN A 43 1.11 18.36 -3.60
CA GLN A 43 0.41 19.38 -2.78
C GLN A 43 0.49 19.08 -1.28
N LEU A 44 0.26 17.83 -0.86
CA LEU A 44 0.40 17.41 0.54
C LEU A 44 1.85 17.63 1.04
N ASN A 45 2.83 17.26 0.23
CA ASN A 45 4.25 17.48 0.52
C ASN A 45 4.56 18.99 0.65
N GLY A 46 4.01 19.83 -0.24
CA GLY A 46 4.15 21.28 -0.18
C GLY A 46 3.59 21.90 1.11
N ASN A 47 2.59 21.25 1.71
CA ASN A 47 2.01 21.61 3.00
C ASN A 47 2.75 20.99 4.20
N GLY A 48 3.90 20.34 3.98
CA GLY A 48 4.70 19.71 5.02
C GLY A 48 4.29 18.28 5.39
N ILE A 49 3.37 17.67 4.63
CA ILE A 49 2.85 16.33 4.90
C ILE A 49 3.50 15.33 3.93
N ALA A 50 4.69 14.86 4.32
CA ALA A 50 5.44 13.86 3.55
C ALA A 50 4.97 12.41 3.80
N ASP A 51 4.39 12.17 4.98
CA ASP A 51 3.87 10.88 5.40
C ASP A 51 2.34 10.88 5.31
N ILE A 52 1.79 10.05 4.43
CA ILE A 52 0.33 9.98 4.20
C ILE A 52 -0.41 9.49 5.45
N THR A 53 0.27 8.78 6.35
CA THR A 53 -0.33 8.35 7.62
C THR A 53 -0.64 9.52 8.53
N GLN A 54 0.17 10.60 8.46
CA GLN A 54 0.04 11.82 9.25
C GLN A 54 -0.96 12.81 8.66
N ALA A 55 -1.29 12.68 7.37
CA ALA A 55 -2.29 13.54 6.73
C ALA A 55 -3.63 13.49 7.47
N GLU A 56 -4.12 14.65 7.92
CA GLU A 56 -5.43 14.75 8.51
C GLU A 56 -6.51 14.67 7.42
N ARG A 57 -7.75 14.42 7.86
CA ARG A 57 -8.90 14.39 6.94
C ARG A 57 -9.10 15.73 6.23
N ALA A 58 -8.82 16.83 6.91
CA ALA A 58 -8.93 18.17 6.34
C ALA A 58 -7.90 18.37 5.23
N ASP A 59 -6.64 17.99 5.46
CA ASP A 59 -5.58 18.11 4.46
C ASP A 59 -5.90 17.31 3.19
N ILE A 60 -6.40 16.08 3.35
CA ILE A 60 -6.81 15.24 2.23
C ILE A 60 -8.02 15.87 1.51
N ALA A 61 -9.03 16.33 2.24
CA ALA A 61 -10.20 16.96 1.63
C ALA A 61 -9.84 18.21 0.83
N ASP A 62 -8.92 19.02 1.35
CA ASP A 62 -8.50 20.27 0.73
C ASP A 62 -7.75 20.05 -0.59
N VAL A 63 -6.82 19.09 -0.65
CA VAL A 63 -6.09 18.80 -1.91
C VAL A 63 -7.00 18.21 -3.00
N PHE A 64 -8.07 17.50 -2.62
CA PHE A 64 -9.03 16.95 -3.59
C PHE A 64 -10.20 17.90 -3.90
N LYS A 65 -10.27 19.08 -3.29
CA LYS A 65 -11.37 20.02 -3.46
C LYS A 65 -11.46 20.51 -4.91
N GLY A 66 -12.61 20.29 -5.54
CA GLY A 66 -12.83 20.70 -6.93
C GLY A 66 -12.14 19.82 -7.99
N SER A 67 -11.47 18.73 -7.59
CA SER A 67 -10.75 17.82 -8.50
C SER A 67 -11.67 16.91 -9.34
N GLY A 68 -12.94 16.77 -8.95
CA GLY A 68 -13.87 15.81 -9.56
C GLY A 68 -13.59 14.34 -9.18
N VAL A 69 -12.63 14.07 -8.30
CA VAL A 69 -12.33 12.71 -7.81
C VAL A 69 -13.35 12.31 -6.75
N ASP A 70 -13.96 11.13 -6.90
CA ASP A 70 -14.90 10.58 -5.91
C ASP A 70 -14.20 9.96 -4.71
N TYR A 71 -13.13 9.19 -4.97
CA TYR A 71 -12.41 8.41 -3.97
C TYR A 71 -10.90 8.60 -4.07
N ALA A 72 -10.27 8.91 -2.94
CA ALA A 72 -8.83 8.84 -2.78
C ALA A 72 -8.44 7.50 -2.14
N VAL A 73 -7.64 6.71 -2.85
CA VAL A 73 -7.01 5.49 -2.33
C VAL A 73 -5.59 5.83 -1.94
N LEU A 74 -5.26 5.66 -0.65
CA LEU A 74 -3.99 6.02 -0.05
C LEU A 74 -3.27 4.74 0.38
N VAL A 75 -2.06 4.54 -0.13
CA VAL A 75 -1.24 3.35 0.11
C VAL A 75 0.18 3.79 0.46
N GLN A 76 0.67 3.34 1.62
CA GLN A 76 2.05 3.58 2.03
C GLN A 76 2.71 2.24 2.36
N VAL A 77 3.88 1.97 1.81
CA VAL A 77 4.69 0.79 2.18
C VAL A 77 5.73 1.23 3.19
N GLU A 78 5.68 0.68 4.39
CA GLU A 78 6.68 0.93 5.45
C GLU A 78 7.95 0.10 5.24
N PRO A 79 9.08 0.49 5.86
CA PRO A 79 10.26 -0.37 5.94
C PRO A 79 9.93 -1.80 6.40
N PHE A 80 10.41 -2.79 5.65
CA PHE A 80 10.20 -4.19 6.01
C PHE A 80 10.90 -4.52 7.33
N VAL A 81 10.16 -5.16 8.26
CA VAL A 81 10.76 -5.64 9.51
C VAL A 81 11.34 -7.03 9.26
N ARG A 82 12.67 -7.12 9.27
CA ARG A 82 13.40 -8.38 9.16
C ARG A 82 13.58 -9.04 10.52
N LYS A 83 13.34 -10.35 10.58
CA LYS A 83 13.82 -11.21 11.66
C LYS A 83 14.63 -12.35 11.06
N GLU A 84 15.87 -12.51 11.52
CA GLU A 84 16.71 -13.63 11.16
C GLU A 84 16.54 -14.73 12.21
N LYS A 85 16.25 -15.95 11.77
CA LYS A 85 16.23 -17.14 12.63
C LYS A 85 17.41 -18.02 12.28
N VAL A 86 18.39 -18.03 13.16
CA VAL A 86 19.53 -18.95 13.07
C VAL A 86 19.22 -20.17 13.92
N THR A 87 19.21 -21.35 13.30
CA THR A 87 19.25 -22.65 14.01
C THR A 87 20.50 -23.41 13.59
N VAL A 88 20.84 -24.49 14.31
CA VAL A 88 22.07 -25.28 14.10
C VAL A 88 22.22 -25.83 12.67
N PHE A 89 21.12 -25.95 11.91
CA PHE A 89 21.13 -26.48 10.53
C PHE A 89 20.41 -25.60 9.49
N THR A 90 19.75 -24.51 9.88
CA THR A 90 18.99 -23.66 8.93
C THR A 90 19.09 -22.17 9.23
N LEU A 91 19.27 -21.37 8.17
CA LEU A 91 19.17 -19.91 8.20
C LEU A 91 17.79 -19.51 7.64
N GLY A 92 16.81 -19.34 8.52
CA GLY A 92 15.47 -18.90 8.15
C GLY A 92 15.39 -17.39 8.04
N LYS A 93 14.79 -16.88 6.95
CA LYS A 93 14.53 -15.45 6.77
C LYS A 93 13.05 -15.18 6.97
N GLU A 94 12.74 -14.29 7.90
CA GLU A 94 11.38 -13.79 8.12
C GLU A 94 11.34 -12.29 7.75
N MET A 95 10.38 -11.90 6.91
CA MET A 95 10.12 -10.51 6.55
C MET A 95 8.69 -10.16 6.87
N THR A 96 8.47 -9.01 7.51
CA THR A 96 7.14 -8.46 7.77
C THR A 96 6.92 -7.24 6.90
N ALA A 97 5.87 -7.27 6.07
CA ALA A 97 5.38 -6.11 5.35
C ALA A 97 4.36 -5.36 6.23
N VAL A 98 4.48 -4.04 6.32
CA VAL A 98 3.49 -3.18 6.97
C VAL A 98 3.04 -2.14 5.96
N VAL A 99 1.73 -2.08 5.70
CA VAL A 99 1.17 -1.18 4.69
C VAL A 99 -0.07 -0.49 5.24
N PRO A 100 0.05 0.77 5.70
CA PRO A 100 -1.09 1.64 5.90
C PRO A 100 -1.91 1.77 4.61
N PHE A 101 -3.22 1.55 4.74
CA PHE A 101 -4.15 1.56 3.62
C PHE A 101 -5.41 2.32 4.03
N LYS A 102 -5.77 3.35 3.26
CA LYS A 102 -6.97 4.16 3.49
C LYS A 102 -7.74 4.34 2.18
N ILE A 103 -9.06 4.39 2.29
CA ILE A 103 -9.95 4.83 1.21
C ILE A 103 -10.81 5.96 1.76
N PHE A 104 -10.66 7.13 1.17
CA PHE A 104 -11.33 8.37 1.54
C PHE A 104 -12.37 8.72 0.49
N ASP A 105 -13.61 8.91 0.91
CA ASP A 105 -14.69 9.45 0.09
C ASP A 105 -14.60 10.97 0.13
N VAL A 106 -14.26 11.56 -1.02
CA VAL A 106 -14.02 13.00 -1.17
C VAL A 106 -15.32 13.79 -0.96
N LYS A 107 -16.46 13.26 -1.43
CA LYS A 107 -17.75 13.94 -1.33
C LYS A 107 -18.24 14.04 0.11
N SER A 108 -18.12 12.95 0.88
CA SER A 108 -18.54 12.94 2.29
C SER A 108 -17.46 13.41 3.25
N GLY A 109 -16.20 13.50 2.80
CA GLY A 109 -15.04 13.85 3.61
C GLY A 109 -14.70 12.78 4.66
N LYS A 110 -15.14 11.53 4.46
CA LYS A 110 -15.03 10.43 5.44
C LYS A 110 -14.18 9.29 4.88
N TYR A 111 -13.54 8.56 5.79
CA TYR A 111 -12.94 7.29 5.42
C TYR A 111 -14.01 6.21 5.31
N ILE A 112 -14.07 5.53 4.16
CA ILE A 112 -14.82 4.28 4.02
C ILE A 112 -13.96 3.06 4.38
N TYR A 113 -12.64 3.26 4.44
CA TYR A 113 -11.68 2.36 5.06
C TYR A 113 -10.49 3.15 5.61
N ASN A 114 -10.03 2.82 6.81
CA ASN A 114 -8.80 3.37 7.39
C ASN A 114 -8.17 2.29 8.26
N GLY A 115 -7.07 1.71 7.80
CA GLY A 115 -6.42 0.61 8.48
C GLY A 115 -4.98 0.43 8.06
N LYS A 116 -4.39 -0.68 8.51
CA LYS A 116 -3.07 -1.13 8.11
C LYS A 116 -3.08 -2.64 7.96
N PHE A 117 -2.31 -3.15 7.01
CA PHE A 117 -2.05 -4.58 6.87
C PHE A 117 -0.65 -4.89 7.37
N THR A 118 -0.51 -6.03 8.05
CA THR A 118 0.76 -6.52 8.57
C THR A 118 0.86 -8.00 8.27
N GLU A 119 1.68 -8.36 7.30
CA GLU A 119 1.85 -9.75 6.86
C GLU A 119 3.28 -10.21 7.06
N LEU A 120 3.42 -11.43 7.57
CA LEU A 120 4.69 -12.11 7.77
C LEU A 120 4.88 -13.15 6.68
N ALA A 121 5.98 -13.07 5.94
CA ALA A 121 6.43 -14.16 5.09
C ALA A 121 7.68 -14.80 5.67
N LYS A 122 7.76 -16.11 5.47
CA LYS A 122 8.90 -16.94 5.85
C LYS A 122 9.38 -17.71 4.65
N ASP A 123 10.68 -17.87 4.58
CA ASP A 123 11.32 -18.78 3.67
C ASP A 123 12.51 -19.46 4.35
N SER A 124 12.64 -20.76 4.08
CA SER A 124 13.65 -21.64 4.68
C SER A 124 14.23 -22.47 3.56
N SER A 125 15.44 -22.15 3.12
CA SER A 125 16.15 -22.90 2.10
C SER A 125 17.55 -23.31 2.57
N VAL A 126 18.17 -24.21 1.80
CA VAL A 126 19.58 -24.56 1.91
C VAL A 126 20.42 -23.27 1.77
N ILE A 127 21.46 -23.14 2.60
CA ILE A 127 22.33 -21.96 2.70
C ILE A 127 22.76 -21.49 1.30
N GLY A 128 22.19 -20.38 0.81
CA GLY A 128 22.57 -19.74 -0.47
C GLY A 128 21.41 -19.34 -1.39
N ASP A 129 20.25 -20.02 -1.34
CA ASP A 129 19.21 -19.86 -2.38
C ASP A 129 18.13 -18.80 -2.09
N VAL A 130 17.91 -18.40 -0.83
CA VAL A 130 16.80 -17.46 -0.50
C VAL A 130 17.28 -16.02 -0.42
N GLY A 131 16.83 -15.21 -1.37
CA GLY A 131 17.03 -13.76 -1.42
C GLY A 131 16.03 -12.97 -0.57
N ASN A 132 16.49 -11.89 0.06
CA ASN A 132 15.65 -10.99 0.87
C ASN A 132 14.45 -10.44 0.08
N LYS A 133 14.66 -10.18 -1.22
CA LYS A 133 13.63 -9.74 -2.17
C LYS A 133 12.47 -10.73 -2.26
N SER A 134 12.75 -12.04 -2.40
CA SER A 134 11.70 -13.06 -2.55
C SER A 134 10.76 -13.09 -1.34
N VAL A 135 11.33 -13.10 -0.14
CA VAL A 135 10.54 -13.15 1.11
C VAL A 135 9.76 -11.85 1.32
N ALA A 136 10.34 -10.70 1.00
CA ALA A 136 9.66 -9.41 1.08
C ALA A 136 8.46 -9.32 0.12
N LEU A 137 8.66 -9.70 -1.15
CA LEU A 137 7.58 -9.72 -2.15
C LEU A 137 6.47 -10.71 -1.77
N LYS A 138 6.80 -11.87 -1.20
CA LYS A 138 5.79 -12.82 -0.69
C LYS A 138 4.92 -12.23 0.43
N ALA A 139 5.52 -11.44 1.34
CA ALA A 139 4.76 -10.73 2.37
C ALA A 139 3.87 -9.65 1.74
N LEU A 140 4.40 -8.91 0.77
CA LEU A 140 3.68 -7.88 0.05
C LEU A 140 2.52 -8.44 -0.79
N ASP A 141 2.67 -9.61 -1.41
CA ASP A 141 1.60 -10.28 -2.15
C ASP A 141 0.41 -10.61 -1.24
N SER A 142 0.70 -11.04 -0.01
CA SER A 142 -0.33 -11.30 1.01
C SER A 142 -1.06 -10.02 1.41
N VAL A 143 -0.34 -8.89 1.52
CA VAL A 143 -0.95 -7.57 1.73
C VAL A 143 -1.80 -7.16 0.53
N ASN A 144 -1.27 -7.30 -0.68
CA ASN A 144 -1.92 -6.92 -1.93
C ASN A 144 -3.27 -7.63 -2.12
N ALA A 145 -3.33 -8.92 -1.78
CA ALA A 145 -4.60 -9.67 -1.77
C ALA A 145 -5.64 -9.04 -0.83
N LYS A 146 -5.23 -8.59 0.37
CA LYS A 146 -6.12 -7.92 1.33
C LYS A 146 -6.57 -6.54 0.84
N ILE A 147 -5.66 -5.76 0.27
CA ILE A 147 -5.99 -4.46 -0.37
C ILE A 147 -7.05 -4.65 -1.45
N SER A 148 -6.85 -5.61 -2.35
CA SER A 148 -7.79 -5.92 -3.43
C SER A 148 -9.16 -6.34 -2.90
N GLY A 149 -9.20 -7.14 -1.83
CA GLY A 149 -10.45 -7.50 -1.15
C GLY A 149 -11.17 -6.31 -0.54
N VAL A 150 -10.44 -5.35 0.06
CA VAL A 150 -11.06 -4.12 0.58
C VAL A 150 -11.57 -3.23 -0.54
N ILE A 151 -10.80 -3.02 -1.61
CA ILE A 151 -11.23 -2.25 -2.79
C ILE A 151 -12.51 -2.85 -3.35
N ALA A 152 -12.52 -4.15 -3.62
CA ALA A 152 -13.69 -4.84 -4.17
C ALA A 152 -14.91 -4.72 -3.23
N SER A 153 -14.73 -4.88 -1.92
CA SER A 153 -15.86 -4.82 -0.98
C SER A 153 -16.37 -3.41 -0.71
N ARG A 154 -15.52 -2.38 -0.78
CA ARG A 154 -15.88 -1.00 -0.41
C ARG A 154 -16.24 -0.13 -1.61
N LEU A 155 -15.61 -0.35 -2.76
CA LEU A 155 -15.85 0.46 -3.95
C LEU A 155 -16.88 -0.17 -4.90
N ALA A 156 -16.97 -1.50 -5.01
CA ALA A 156 -18.00 -2.12 -5.85
C ALA A 156 -19.43 -1.97 -5.28
N GLN A 157 -19.57 -1.66 -3.99
CA GLN A 157 -20.87 -1.37 -3.35
C GLN A 157 -21.38 0.05 -3.66
N VAL A 158 -20.54 0.90 -4.24
CA VAL A 158 -20.92 2.26 -4.66
C VAL A 158 -21.43 2.21 -6.10
N LYS A 159 -22.51 1.45 -6.31
CA LYS A 159 -23.37 1.61 -7.49
C LYS A 159 -24.60 2.36 -7.04
N ASN A 160 -24.56 3.69 -7.11
CA ASN A 160 -25.75 4.54 -7.02
C ASN A 160 -25.86 5.35 -8.31
#